data_AF-A0A2K3MYL7-F1
#
_entry.id   AF-A0A2K3MYL7-F1
#
_cell.length_a   1.000
_cell.length_b   1.000
_cell.length_c   1.000
_cell.angle_alpha   90.00
_cell.angle_beta   90.00
_cell.angle_gamma   90.00
#
_symmetry.space_group_name_H-M   'P 1'
#
loop_
_entity.id
_entity.type
_entity.pdbx_description
1 polymer ?
#
loop_
_entity_poly.entity_id
_entity_poly.type
_entity_poly.pdbx_seq_one_letter_code
_entity_poly.pdbx_strand_id
1 'polypeptide(L)'
;MAGSSVVLAPSVQELAKQGITKVPEQYLQPNQDPVLVSNTTSLPQLPTIDFGKLLCEDVIELEKLHNACKEWGFFQLINHGVNSSLVENVKIGIQEFFNLPMEKKKMFWQTEEEMQGFGQHVALEKEKLRWGDMFLGDSARWSTSFALLLCGLDDPVQQHADVPLAQSEHL
;
A
#
# COMPACT_ATOMS: atom_id res chain seq x y z
N MET A 1 -2.92 -29.69 17.40
CA MET A 1 -2.65 -28.70 16.34
C MET A 1 -2.41 -27.38 17.04
N ALA A 2 -1.16 -26.89 17.06
CA ALA A 2 -0.85 -25.60 17.69
C ALA A 2 -1.35 -24.50 16.75
N GLY A 3 -2.24 -23.63 17.24
CA GLY A 3 -2.69 -22.47 16.49
C GLY A 3 -1.49 -21.57 16.20
N SER A 4 -1.25 -21.24 14.94
CA SER A 4 -0.29 -20.19 14.59
C SER A 4 -0.83 -18.89 15.16
N SER A 5 -0.18 -18.33 16.18
CA SER A 5 -0.55 -17.01 16.70
C SER A 5 -0.12 -15.97 15.68
N VAL A 6 -1.08 -15.19 15.18
CA VAL A 6 -0.80 -13.99 14.42
C VAL A 6 -0.20 -12.97 15.40
N VAL A 7 0.86 -12.30 14.97
CA VAL A 7 1.41 -11.16 15.72
C VAL A 7 1.22 -9.89 14.90
N LEU A 8 0.55 -8.91 15.49
CA LEU A 8 0.45 -7.56 14.93
C LEU A 8 1.76 -6.83 15.20
N ALA A 9 2.41 -6.38 14.13
CA ALA A 9 3.65 -5.61 14.25
C ALA A 9 3.42 -4.25 14.92
N PRO A 10 4.33 -3.77 15.78
CA PRO A 10 4.27 -2.40 16.29
C PRO A 10 4.50 -1.39 15.16
N SER A 11 3.97 -0.16 15.32
CA SER A 11 4.20 0.92 14.36
C SER A 11 5.67 1.31 14.32
N VAL A 12 6.27 1.20 13.14
CA VAL A 12 7.65 1.60 12.86
C VAL A 12 7.80 3.11 12.94
N GLN A 13 6.77 3.88 12.56
CA GLN A 13 6.76 5.34 12.70
C GLN A 13 6.93 5.77 14.17
N GLU A 14 6.25 5.11 15.11
CA GLU A 14 6.39 5.39 16.54
C GLU A 14 7.74 4.93 17.09
N LEU A 15 8.22 3.76 16.66
CA LEU A 15 9.57 3.29 17.02
C LEU A 15 10.65 4.28 16.57
N ALA A 16 10.52 4.85 15.37
CA ALA A 16 11.46 5.84 14.85
C ALA A 16 11.47 7.14 15.68
N LYS A 17 10.32 7.57 16.21
CA LYS A 17 10.21 8.77 17.08
C LYS A 17 10.90 8.60 18.44
N GLN A 18 11.10 7.36 18.90
CA GLN A 18 11.72 7.07 20.20
C GLN A 18 13.24 7.24 20.21
N GLY A 19 13.86 7.64 19.09
CA GLY A 19 15.30 7.87 19.03
C GLY A 19 16.14 6.60 19.13
N ILE A 20 15.63 5.47 18.64
CA ILE A 20 16.34 4.20 18.63
C ILE A 20 17.69 4.33 17.90
N THR A 21 18.76 3.81 18.50
CA THR A 21 20.11 3.85 17.92
C THR A 21 20.48 2.57 17.19
N LYS A 22 19.66 1.52 17.34
CA LYS A 22 19.83 0.22 16.67
C LYS A 22 18.45 -0.29 16.23
N VAL A 23 18.41 -0.87 15.03
CA VAL A 23 17.21 -1.52 14.50
C VAL A 23 16.96 -2.82 15.28
N PRO A 24 15.73 -3.06 15.80
CA PRO A 24 15.41 -4.28 16.53
C PRO A 24 15.59 -5.54 15.67
N GLU A 25 15.98 -6.65 16.31
CA GLU A 25 16.34 -7.90 15.62
C GLU A 25 15.21 -8.48 14.76
N GLN A 26 13.96 -8.22 15.12
CA GLN A 26 12.78 -8.67 14.36
C GLN A 26 12.68 -8.04 12.96
N TYR A 27 13.37 -6.94 12.68
CA TYR A 27 13.43 -6.28 11.36
C TYR A 27 14.72 -6.60 10.58
N LEU A 28 15.68 -7.29 11.21
CA LEU A 28 16.92 -7.69 10.56
C LEU A 28 16.67 -8.89 9.64
N GLN A 29 16.87 -8.69 8.34
CA GLN A 29 16.69 -9.73 7.33
C GLN A 29 17.88 -10.73 7.39
N PRO A 30 17.64 -12.04 7.53
CA PRO A 30 18.69 -13.04 7.72
C PRO A 30 19.55 -13.26 6.47
N ASN A 31 18.96 -13.07 5.29
CA ASN A 31 19.60 -13.27 3.99
C ASN A 31 19.55 -11.96 3.20
N GLN A 32 20.27 -10.94 3.67
CA GLN A 32 20.59 -9.86 2.75
C GLN A 32 21.52 -10.46 1.70
N ASP A 33 21.00 -10.69 0.50
CA ASP A 33 21.86 -10.88 -0.67
C ASP A 33 22.91 -9.76 -0.64
N PRO A 34 24.18 -10.07 -0.95
CA PRO A 34 25.21 -9.03 -0.96
C PRO A 34 24.67 -7.87 -1.78
N VAL A 35 24.57 -6.70 -1.14
CA VAL A 35 24.09 -5.49 -1.82
C VAL A 35 24.96 -5.36 -3.05
N LEU A 36 24.38 -5.61 -4.23
CA LEU A 36 25.01 -5.30 -5.50
C LEU A 36 25.03 -3.77 -5.58
N VAL A 37 25.92 -3.17 -4.81
CA VAL A 37 26.36 -1.79 -5.01
C VAL A 37 27.21 -1.86 -6.28
N SER A 38 26.54 -2.01 -7.41
CA SER A 38 27.18 -1.85 -8.70
C SER A 38 27.60 -0.39 -8.79
N ASN A 39 28.88 -0.14 -8.50
CA ASN A 39 29.57 1.12 -8.78
C ASN A 39 29.72 1.32 -10.31
N THR A 40 28.69 1.00 -11.09
CA THR A 40 28.70 1.10 -12.54
C THR A 40 27.96 2.36 -12.95
N THR A 41 28.65 3.19 -13.71
CA THR A 41 28.20 4.47 -14.28
C THR A 41 26.99 4.35 -15.23
N SER A 42 26.38 3.17 -15.39
CA SER A 42 25.13 2.98 -16.12
C SER A 42 24.43 1.70 -15.66
N LEU A 43 23.61 1.80 -14.62
CA LEU A 43 22.60 0.78 -14.35
C LEU A 43 21.61 0.74 -15.53
N PRO A 44 21.15 -0.44 -15.96
CA PRO A 44 20.15 -0.53 -17.03
C PRO A 44 18.89 0.21 -16.58
N GLN A 45 18.43 1.15 -17.40
CA GLN A 45 17.27 1.98 -17.08
C GLN A 45 15.99 1.16 -17.22
N LEU A 46 15.13 1.22 -16.20
CA LEU A 46 13.82 0.60 -16.20
C LEU A 46 13.01 1.08 -17.43
N PRO A 47 12.43 0.18 -18.25
CA PRO A 47 11.67 0.57 -19.43
C PRO A 47 10.57 1.57 -19.08
N THR A 48 10.45 2.62 -19.88
CA THR A 48 9.39 3.64 -19.73
C THR A 48 8.47 3.56 -20.93
N ILE A 49 7.20 3.24 -20.73
CA ILE A 49 6.18 3.04 -21.77
C ILE A 49 5.31 4.30 -21.86
N ASP A 50 5.12 4.81 -23.08
CA ASP A 50 4.22 5.93 -23.36
C ASP A 50 2.81 5.43 -23.67
N PHE A 51 1.89 5.60 -22.72
CA PHE A 51 0.51 5.13 -22.89
C PHE A 51 -0.24 5.90 -23.99
N GLY A 52 0.08 7.18 -24.21
CA GLY A 52 -0.55 7.99 -25.25
C GLY A 52 -0.26 7.42 -26.65
N LYS A 53 0.98 6.96 -26.87
CA LYS A 53 1.36 6.30 -28.13
C LYS A 53 0.69 4.94 -28.32
N LEU A 54 0.51 4.17 -27.25
CA LEU A 54 -0.24 2.91 -27.31
C LEU A 54 -1.69 3.13 -27.75
N LEU A 55 -2.33 4.20 -27.28
CA LEU A 55 -3.67 4.59 -27.71
C LEU A 55 -3.74 5.03 -29.18
N CYS A 56 -2.61 5.42 -29.77
CA CYS A 56 -2.48 5.71 -31.20
C CYS A 56 -2.02 4.50 -32.03
N GLU A 57 -2.07 3.28 -31.46
CA GLU A 57 -1.66 2.03 -32.11
C GLU A 57 -0.20 2.04 -32.62
N ASP A 58 0.69 2.76 -31.92
CA ASP A 58 2.12 2.78 -32.24
C ASP A 58 2.74 1.39 -32.04
N VAL A 59 3.11 0.75 -33.15
CA VAL A 59 3.68 -0.60 -33.17
C VAL A 59 5.02 -0.68 -32.44
N ILE A 60 5.83 0.39 -32.48
CA ILE A 60 7.13 0.46 -31.81
C ILE A 60 6.93 0.48 -30.29
N GLU A 61 5.98 1.29 -29.82
CA GLU A 61 5.68 1.36 -28.38
C GLU A 61 5.03 0.06 -27.88
N LEU A 62 4.22 -0.60 -28.71
CA LEU A 62 3.64 -1.91 -28.39
C LEU A 62 4.70 -3.01 -28.27
N GLU A 63 5.66 -3.06 -29.21
CA GLU A 63 6.80 -4.00 -29.14
C GLU A 63 7.65 -3.74 -27.89
N LYS A 64 7.87 -2.47 -27.55
CA LYS A 64 8.56 -2.07 -26.33
C LYS A 64 7.84 -2.52 -25.06
N LEU A 65 6.51 -2.41 -25.02
CA LEU A 65 5.71 -2.96 -23.91
C LEU A 65 5.84 -4.48 -23.83
N HIS A 66 5.74 -5.19 -24.96
CA HIS A 66 5.93 -6.64 -25.02
C HIS A 66 7.28 -7.06 -24.45
N ASN A 67 8.36 -6.40 -24.87
CA ASN A 67 9.72 -6.66 -24.40
C ASN A 67 9.89 -6.31 -22.92
N ALA A 68 9.29 -5.21 -22.44
CA ALA A 68 9.34 -4.87 -21.02
C ALA A 68 8.64 -5.94 -20.15
N CYS A 69 7.46 -6.42 -20.56
CA CYS A 69 6.78 -7.50 -19.84
C CYS A 69 7.59 -8.80 -19.81
N LYS A 70 8.23 -9.15 -20.94
CA LYS A 70 8.96 -10.42 -21.07
C LYS A 70 10.31 -10.42 -20.38
N GLU A 71 11.10 -9.36 -20.57
CA GLU A 71 12.49 -9.31 -20.13
C GLU A 71 12.65 -8.69 -18.74
N TRP A 72 11.74 -7.79 -18.34
CA TRP A 72 11.82 -7.07 -17.06
C TRP A 72 10.73 -7.47 -16.06
N GLY A 73 9.51 -7.72 -16.52
CA GLY A 73 8.33 -7.89 -15.66
C GLY A 73 7.87 -6.61 -14.95
N PHE A 74 8.58 -5.49 -15.13
CA PHE A 74 8.27 -4.17 -14.57
C PHE A 74 8.63 -3.06 -15.56
N PHE A 75 7.86 -1.98 -15.54
CA PHE A 75 8.07 -0.79 -16.36
C PHE A 75 7.40 0.43 -15.72
N GLN A 76 7.82 1.63 -16.12
CA GLN A 76 7.15 2.88 -15.79
C GLN A 76 6.17 3.23 -16.91
N LEU A 77 5.00 3.77 -16.57
CA LEU A 77 4.02 4.25 -17.54
C LEU A 77 3.98 5.79 -17.48
N ILE A 78 4.14 6.45 -18.62
CA ILE A 78 4.00 7.90 -18.78
C ILE A 78 2.84 8.23 -19.72
N ASN A 79 2.38 9.48 -19.71
CA ASN A 79 1.24 9.94 -20.51
C ASN A 79 -0.01 9.05 -20.31
N HIS A 80 -0.18 8.49 -19.10
CA HIS A 80 -1.23 7.55 -18.72
C HIS A 80 -2.64 8.17 -18.62
N GLY A 81 -2.80 9.47 -18.90
CA GLY A 81 -4.10 10.16 -18.89
C GLY A 81 -4.66 10.50 -17.50
N VAL A 82 -4.20 9.86 -16.42
CA VAL A 82 -4.56 10.25 -15.04
C VAL A 82 -4.14 11.69 -14.75
N ASN A 83 -5.07 12.49 -14.25
CA ASN A 83 -4.86 13.89 -13.93
C ASN A 83 -3.78 14.06 -12.85
N SER A 84 -2.79 14.93 -13.09
CA SER A 84 -1.69 15.17 -12.16
C SER A 84 -2.13 15.75 -10.82
N SER A 85 -3.20 16.57 -10.79
CA SER A 85 -3.73 17.09 -9.52
C SER A 85 -4.37 16.00 -8.67
N LEU A 86 -5.00 15.00 -9.30
CA LEU A 86 -5.53 13.84 -8.59
C LEU A 86 -4.41 13.03 -7.94
N VAL A 87 -3.33 12.76 -8.68
CA VAL A 87 -2.14 12.05 -8.15
C VAL A 87 -1.54 12.81 -6.96
N GLU A 88 -1.45 14.14 -7.06
CA GLU A 88 -0.92 14.96 -5.98
C GLU A 88 -1.84 14.98 -4.74
N ASN A 89 -3.15 15.10 -4.94
CA ASN A 89 -4.12 15.03 -3.85
C ASN A 89 -4.10 13.68 -3.13
N VAL A 90 -3.90 12.56 -3.85
CA VAL A 90 -3.72 11.24 -3.23
C VAL A 90 -2.47 11.20 -2.35
N LYS A 91 -1.34 11.76 -2.81
CA LYS A 91 -0.12 11.83 -1.98
C LYS A 91 -0.34 12.66 -0.71
N ILE A 92 -0.97 13.83 -0.85
CA ILE A 92 -1.30 14.71 0.28
C ILE A 92 -2.18 13.97 1.27
N GLY A 93 -3.26 13.34 0.80
CA GLY A 93 -4.17 12.59 1.66
C GLY A 93 -3.49 11.45 2.41
N ILE A 94 -2.61 10.68 1.74
CA ILE A 94 -1.82 9.63 2.40
C ILE A 94 -0.91 10.24 3.46
N GLN A 95 -0.22 11.33 3.14
CA GLN A 95 0.66 12.01 4.09
C GLN A 95 -0.11 12.55 5.31
N GLU A 96 -1.28 13.15 5.10
CA GLU A 96 -2.17 13.61 6.16
C GLU A 96 -2.61 12.47 7.07
N PHE A 97 -3.03 11.33 6.50
CA PHE A 97 -3.37 10.15 7.27
C PHE A 97 -2.21 9.69 8.16
N PHE A 98 -1.00 9.53 7.62
CA PHE A 98 0.16 9.06 8.40
C PHE A 98 0.64 10.10 9.43
N ASN A 99 0.32 11.38 9.23
CA ASN A 99 0.59 12.45 10.20
C ASN A 99 -0.43 12.54 11.34
N LEU A 100 -1.58 11.84 11.25
CA LEU A 100 -2.53 11.79 12.35
C LEU A 100 -1.93 11.19 13.63
N PRO A 101 -2.47 11.56 14.80
CA PRO A 101 -2.16 10.89 16.06
C PRO A 101 -2.41 9.38 15.97
N MET A 102 -1.61 8.59 16.69
CA MET A 102 -1.71 7.13 16.66
C MET A 102 -3.06 6.63 17.13
N GLU A 103 -3.71 7.34 18.05
CA GLU A 103 -5.04 7.01 18.57
C GLU A 103 -6.08 6.99 17.45
N LYS A 104 -6.00 7.96 16.53
CA LYS A 104 -6.88 8.03 15.36
C LYS A 104 -6.52 6.97 14.32
N LYS A 105 -5.23 6.72 14.07
CA LYS A 105 -4.80 5.67 13.12
C LYS A 105 -5.16 4.26 13.59
N LYS A 106 -5.12 4.01 14.91
CA LYS A 106 -5.50 2.73 15.52
C LYS A 106 -6.99 2.41 15.40
N MET A 107 -7.85 3.37 15.06
CA MET A 107 -9.26 3.08 14.74
C MET A 107 -9.38 2.22 13.48
N PHE A 108 -8.36 2.24 12.62
CA PHE A 108 -8.28 1.42 11.43
C PHE A 108 -7.35 0.21 11.63
N TRP A 109 -6.99 -0.15 12.87
CA TRP A 109 -5.98 -1.18 13.09
C TRP A 109 -6.44 -2.55 12.57
N GLN A 110 -5.58 -3.24 11.81
CA GLN A 110 -5.84 -4.59 11.33
C GLN A 110 -6.05 -5.56 12.51
N THR A 111 -6.97 -6.51 12.34
CA THR A 111 -7.22 -7.60 13.30
C THR A 111 -6.94 -8.96 12.65
N GLU A 112 -7.03 -10.04 13.43
CA GLU A 112 -6.86 -11.40 12.88
C GLU A 112 -7.97 -11.76 11.87
N GLU A 113 -9.17 -11.19 12.06
CA GLU A 113 -10.34 -11.44 11.21
C GLU A 113 -10.43 -10.46 10.03
N GLU A 114 -9.89 -9.24 10.20
CA GLU A 114 -9.93 -8.16 9.21
C GLU A 114 -8.51 -7.67 8.89
N MET A 115 -8.00 -8.10 7.73
CA MET A 115 -6.68 -7.71 7.25
C MET A 115 -6.66 -6.35 6.55
N GLN A 116 -7.82 -5.74 6.29
CA GLN A 116 -7.89 -4.37 5.80
C GLN A 116 -7.69 -3.38 6.95
N GLY A 117 -7.09 -2.23 6.64
CA GLY A 117 -6.79 -1.15 7.56
C GLY A 117 -5.29 -0.92 7.74
N PHE A 118 -4.97 -0.15 8.76
CA PHE A 118 -3.64 0.23 9.20
C PHE A 118 -2.96 -0.88 10.01
N GLY A 119 -1.73 -1.22 9.67
CA GLY A 119 -0.94 -2.20 10.39
C GLY A 119 -0.20 -3.16 9.46
N GLN A 120 0.62 -4.02 10.05
CA GLN A 120 1.25 -5.12 9.36
C GLN A 120 0.89 -6.42 10.07
N HIS A 121 0.04 -7.21 9.42
CA HIS A 121 -0.21 -8.59 9.79
C HIS A 121 1.00 -9.47 9.42
N VAL A 122 1.39 -10.36 10.33
CA VAL A 122 2.53 -11.25 10.15
C VAL A 122 2.04 -12.67 10.41
N ALA A 123 2.20 -13.54 9.42
CA ALA A 123 1.56 -14.86 9.43
C ALA A 123 2.19 -15.82 10.43
N LEU A 124 3.45 -15.58 10.83
CA LEU A 124 4.20 -16.44 11.76
C LEU A 124 5.12 -15.62 12.68
N GLU A 125 5.22 -15.98 13.95
CA GLU A 125 6.15 -15.38 14.94
C GLU A 125 7.63 -15.41 14.50
N LYS A 126 7.99 -16.29 13.56
CA LYS A 126 9.35 -16.43 13.03
C LYS A 126 9.62 -15.58 11.79
N GLU A 127 8.61 -14.97 11.18
CA GLU A 127 8.79 -14.08 10.04
C GLU A 127 9.35 -12.74 10.49
N LYS A 128 10.33 -12.23 9.74
CA LYS A 128 10.90 -10.90 10.00
C LYS A 128 9.92 -9.82 9.57
N LEU A 129 9.79 -8.80 10.41
CA LEU A 129 8.95 -7.64 10.16
C LEU A 129 9.55 -6.74 9.08
N ARG A 130 8.69 -5.99 8.39
CA ARG A 130 9.15 -4.98 7.42
C ARG A 130 9.38 -3.68 8.16
N TRP A 131 10.40 -2.93 7.76
CA TRP A 131 10.64 -1.59 8.28
C TRP A 131 9.73 -0.57 7.58
N GLY A 132 8.43 -0.62 7.89
CA GLY A 132 7.46 0.32 7.35
C GLY A 132 6.04 0.01 7.83
N ASP A 133 5.27 1.07 8.03
CA ASP A 133 3.85 0.98 8.33
C ASP A 133 3.04 0.95 7.03
N MET A 134 1.92 0.24 7.01
CA MET A 134 1.10 0.02 5.82
C MET A 134 -0.37 0.25 6.13
N PHE A 135 -1.11 0.71 5.13
CA PHE A 135 -2.56 0.68 5.13
C PHE A 135 -3.02 -0.15 3.94
N LEU A 136 -3.82 -1.18 4.18
CA LEU A 136 -4.39 -2.04 3.15
C LEU A 136 -5.89 -1.77 3.04
N GLY A 137 -6.43 -1.57 1.85
CA GLY A 137 -7.87 -1.42 1.69
C GLY A 137 -8.28 -1.59 0.24
N ASP A 138 -9.52 -2.00 0.03
CA ASP A 138 -10.13 -1.93 -1.29
C ASP A 138 -10.53 -0.48 -1.63
N SER A 139 -10.81 -0.23 -2.92
CA SER A 139 -11.15 1.10 -3.42
C SER A 139 -12.39 1.70 -2.77
N ALA A 140 -13.34 0.87 -2.33
CA ALA A 140 -14.57 1.30 -1.66
C ALA A 140 -14.27 1.80 -0.24
N ARG A 141 -13.52 1.04 0.55
CA ARG A 141 -13.14 1.42 1.91
C ARG A 141 -12.09 2.51 1.96
N TRP A 142 -11.26 2.70 0.93
CA TRP A 142 -10.41 3.90 0.84
C TRP A 142 -11.24 5.16 0.72
N SER A 143 -12.28 5.14 -0.11
CA SER A 143 -13.19 6.29 -0.26
C SER A 143 -13.92 6.57 1.05
N THR A 144 -14.42 5.54 1.74
CA THR A 144 -15.09 5.69 3.04
C THR A 144 -14.13 6.10 4.15
N SER A 145 -12.92 5.54 4.22
CA SER A 145 -11.94 5.89 5.27
C SER A 145 -11.46 7.33 5.11
N PHE A 146 -11.18 7.78 3.88
CA PHE A 146 -10.86 9.18 3.60
C PHE A 146 -12.06 10.11 3.83
N ALA A 147 -13.27 9.72 3.46
CA ALA A 147 -14.48 10.50 3.73
C ALA A 147 -14.74 10.64 5.24
N LEU A 148 -14.58 9.58 6.02
CA LEU A 148 -14.70 9.63 7.48
C LEU A 148 -13.61 10.50 8.11
N LEU A 149 -12.37 10.44 7.59
CA LEU A 149 -11.24 11.25 8.06
C LEU A 149 -11.41 12.75 7.75
N LEU A 150 -11.85 13.08 6.53
CA LEU A 150 -12.01 14.47 6.06
C LEU A 150 -13.31 15.11 6.55
N CYS A 151 -14.37 14.33 6.75
CA CYS A 151 -15.67 14.84 7.22
C CYS A 151 -15.83 14.84 8.75
N GLY A 152 -14.84 14.34 9.50
CA GLY A 152 -14.87 14.37 10.97
C GLY A 152 -16.07 13.63 11.58
N LEU A 153 -16.56 12.58 10.92
CA LEU A 153 -17.65 11.77 11.45
C LEU A 153 -17.08 10.75 12.43
N ASP A 154 -17.40 10.92 13.71
CA ASP A 154 -17.07 9.96 14.75
C ASP A 154 -17.81 8.61 14.50
N ASP A 155 -17.05 7.53 14.69
CA ASP A 155 -17.40 6.10 14.71
C ASP A 155 -17.71 5.33 13.39
N PRO A 156 -16.78 4.45 12.94
CA PRO A 156 -17.04 3.47 11.86
C PRO A 156 -17.87 2.25 12.32
N VAL A 157 -18.12 2.09 13.62
CA VAL A 157 -18.88 0.94 14.17
C VAL A 157 -20.38 1.06 13.87
N GLN A 158 -20.91 2.26 13.63
CA GLN A 158 -22.36 2.46 13.54
C GLN A 158 -22.95 2.30 12.12
N GLN A 159 -22.13 2.20 11.06
CA GLN A 159 -22.66 2.12 9.67
C GLN A 159 -22.86 0.69 9.14
N HIS A 160 -22.43 -0.34 9.87
CA HIS A 160 -22.68 -1.73 9.46
C HIS A 160 -24.11 -2.23 9.78
N ALA A 161 -24.96 -1.41 10.39
CA ALA A 161 -26.31 -1.83 10.81
C ALA A 161 -27.43 -1.54 9.80
N ASP A 162 -27.22 -0.70 8.78
CA ASP A 162 -28.32 -0.29 7.88
C ASP A 162 -27.93 -0.37 6.39
N VAL A 163 -27.89 -1.59 5.85
CA VAL A 163 -28.15 -1.81 4.43
C VAL A 163 -29.41 -2.66 4.33
N PRO A 164 -30.56 -2.09 3.94
CA PRO A 164 -31.75 -2.89 3.69
C PRO A 164 -31.48 -3.79 2.48
N LEU A 165 -31.69 -5.10 2.67
CA LEU A 165 -31.88 -6.04 1.57
C LEU A 165 -33.06 -5.55 0.72
N ALA A 166 -32.76 -4.82 -0.36
CA ALA A 166 -33.75 -4.56 -1.40
C ALA A 166 -34.00 -5.89 -2.12
N GLN A 167 -35.12 -6.51 -1.78
CA GLN A 167 -35.70 -7.64 -2.49
C GLN A 167 -35.97 -7.23 -3.93
N SER A 168 -35.52 -8.05 -4.90
CA SER A 168 -35.98 -7.93 -6.28
C SER A 168 -37.39 -8.54 -6.37
N GLU A 169 -38.41 -7.71 -6.54
CA GLU A 169 -39.70 -8.13 -7.08
C GLU A 169 -39.90 -7.47 -8.46
N HIS A 170 -40.14 -8.34 -9.44
CA HIS A 170 -40.80 -8.17 -10.74
C HIS A 170 -41.12 -6.76 -11.28
N LEU A 171 -40.61 -6.46 -12.48
CA LEU A 171 -41.40 -6.56 -13.73
C LEU A 171 -40.50 -6.86 -14.94
#